data_AF-A0A2V7ELZ6-F1
#
_entry.id   AF-A0A2V7ELZ6-F1
#
_cell.length_a   1.000
_cell.length_b   1.000
_cell.length_c   1.000
_cell.angle_alpha   90.00
_cell.angle_beta   90.00
_cell.angle_gamma   90.00
#
_symmetry.space_group_name_H-M   'P 1'
#
loop_
_entity.id
_entity.type
_entity.pdbx_description
1 polymer ?
#
loop_
_entity_poly.entity_id
_entity_poly.type
_entity_poly.pdbx_seq_one_letter_code
_entity_poly.pdbx_strand_id
1 'polypeptide(L)'
;MVLVPERLQQRMSHPWRKSVPARPLQGRRIVVTRARAHARELVRALEELGAEVVAAPAIRIEPLADLEPLRAALTDPGRYDWIVFTSQSSVQVVCERLGAAYLPPHMGRAAVAAIGPATATALLHHGITPDLVPAEFVAEAVVAAMAARGELRGKRVLVPSARAARDALPVGLRSHGATVDVIPVYDTVRETGDGRGLATDILARRIDAVTFTSSSTVRGFVEMVGREAATSGRFAAAVIGPVTAATAGELGLTVAVEADPYTVPALVRALARYFGEEQGGKPET
;
A
#
# COMPACT_ATOMS: atom_id res chain seq x y z
N MET A 1 28.48 62.06 -23.49
CA MET A 1 27.89 61.83 -24.82
C MET A 1 28.82 60.91 -25.60
N VAL A 2 28.57 59.60 -25.61
CA VAL A 2 28.70 58.68 -26.76
C VAL A 2 27.98 57.39 -26.36
N LEU A 3 26.97 57.04 -27.16
CA LEU A 3 26.19 55.80 -27.13
C LEU A 3 27.06 54.62 -27.62
N VAL A 4 26.89 53.43 -27.03
CA VAL A 4 27.28 52.16 -27.66
C VAL A 4 26.05 51.23 -27.62
N PRO A 5 25.65 50.61 -28.75
CA PRO A 5 24.34 50.03 -28.91
C PRO A 5 24.25 48.55 -28.51
N GLU A 6 22.99 48.18 -28.32
CA GLU A 6 22.41 46.93 -27.87
C GLU A 6 22.44 45.83 -28.96
N ARG A 7 22.37 44.57 -28.49
CA ARG A 7 22.07 43.29 -29.18
C ARG A 7 23.24 42.43 -29.65
N LEU A 8 23.44 41.32 -28.93
CA LEU A 8 23.34 39.95 -29.46
C LEU A 8 23.70 38.95 -28.34
N GLN A 9 22.69 38.35 -27.71
CA GLN A 9 22.86 37.03 -27.08
C GLN A 9 21.55 36.25 -27.16
N GLN A 10 21.48 35.52 -28.27
CA GLN A 10 21.10 34.11 -28.39
C GLN A 10 19.86 33.63 -27.62
N ARG A 11 18.83 33.40 -28.43
CA ARG A 11 17.72 32.47 -28.22
C ARG A 11 18.27 31.09 -27.81
N MET A 12 18.14 30.73 -26.53
CA MET A 12 18.13 29.33 -26.10
C MET A 12 16.69 28.94 -25.75
N SER A 13 16.00 28.47 -26.79
CA SER A 13 14.73 27.77 -26.70
C SER A 13 14.87 26.56 -25.76
N HIS A 14 14.32 26.68 -24.56
CA HIS A 14 14.15 25.54 -23.66
C HIS A 14 13.03 24.64 -24.21
N PRO A 15 13.22 23.31 -24.24
CA PRO A 15 12.23 22.39 -24.74
C PRO A 15 11.00 22.37 -23.82
N TRP A 16 9.84 22.40 -24.46
CA TRP A 16 8.48 22.27 -23.91
C TRP A 16 8.41 21.42 -22.63
N ARG A 17 8.22 22.05 -21.47
CA ARG A 17 7.68 21.36 -20.29
C ARG A 17 6.19 21.19 -20.57
N LYS A 18 5.75 20.01 -21.00
CA LYS A 18 4.31 19.70 -21.08
C LYS A 18 3.72 20.01 -19.71
N SER A 19 2.86 21.02 -19.64
CA SER A 19 2.12 21.35 -18.42
C SER A 19 1.22 20.16 -18.11
N VAL A 20 1.48 19.45 -17.01
CA VAL A 20 0.56 18.44 -16.51
C VAL A 20 -0.79 19.14 -16.28
N PRO A 21 -1.89 18.69 -16.89
CA PRO A 21 -3.19 19.34 -16.68
C PRO A 21 -3.54 19.34 -15.18
N ALA A 22 -4.17 20.40 -14.70
CA ALA A 22 -4.46 20.58 -13.27
C ALA A 22 -5.31 19.46 -12.65
N ARG A 23 -6.00 18.67 -13.49
CA ARG A 23 -6.83 17.51 -13.12
C ARG A 23 -6.64 16.36 -14.12
N PRO A 24 -5.55 15.60 -14.03
CA PRO A 24 -5.21 14.57 -15.03
C PRO A 24 -6.17 13.38 -15.03
N LEU A 25 -7.01 13.23 -14.00
CA LEU A 25 -8.00 12.17 -13.89
C LEU A 25 -9.43 12.67 -14.12
N GLN A 26 -9.61 13.89 -14.62
CA GLN A 26 -10.93 14.48 -14.86
C GLN A 26 -11.82 13.55 -15.70
N GLY A 27 -12.98 13.19 -15.14
CA GLY A 27 -13.97 12.34 -15.81
C GLY A 27 -13.62 10.85 -15.85
N ARG A 28 -12.51 10.43 -15.24
CA ARG A 28 -12.15 9.01 -15.11
C ARG A 28 -12.85 8.38 -13.92
N ARG A 29 -13.49 7.24 -14.13
CA ARG A 29 -14.17 6.48 -13.08
C ARG A 29 -13.26 5.36 -12.57
N ILE A 30 -12.78 5.51 -11.33
CA ILE A 30 -11.73 4.68 -10.75
C ILE A 30 -12.26 3.92 -9.54
N VAL A 31 -12.09 2.59 -9.55
CA VAL A 31 -12.50 1.72 -8.45
C VAL A 31 -11.39 1.62 -7.39
N VAL A 32 -11.78 1.77 -6.13
CA VAL A 32 -10.90 1.53 -4.98
C VAL A 32 -11.32 0.25 -4.26
N THR A 33 -10.45 -0.76 -4.29
CA THR A 33 -10.73 -2.11 -3.74
C THR A 33 -10.19 -2.34 -2.33
N ARG A 34 -9.40 -1.41 -1.79
CA ARG A 34 -8.84 -1.52 -0.43
C ARG A 34 -9.96 -1.48 0.62
N ALA A 35 -9.71 -2.11 1.78
CA ALA A 35 -10.61 -2.05 2.94
C ALA A 35 -11.03 -0.60 3.29
N ARG A 36 -12.30 -0.42 3.68
CA ARG A 36 -12.91 0.90 3.94
C ARG A 36 -12.09 1.77 4.90
N ALA A 37 -11.58 1.17 5.97
CA ALA A 37 -10.78 1.85 7.00
C ALA A 37 -9.54 2.55 6.42
N HIS A 38 -9.00 2.06 5.30
CA HIS A 38 -7.75 2.53 4.70
C HIS A 38 -7.93 3.11 3.28
N ALA A 39 -9.17 3.28 2.84
CA ALA A 39 -9.47 3.77 1.49
C ALA A 39 -9.43 5.31 1.41
N ARG A 40 -9.72 6.02 2.51
CA ARG A 40 -9.97 7.47 2.52
C ARG A 40 -8.85 8.29 1.86
N GLU A 41 -7.59 8.03 2.21
CA GLU A 41 -6.45 8.76 1.65
C GLU A 41 -6.35 8.57 0.12
N LEU A 42 -6.49 7.34 -0.36
CA LEU A 42 -6.45 7.02 -1.78
C LEU A 42 -7.63 7.62 -2.53
N VAL A 43 -8.85 7.51 -1.97
CA VAL A 43 -10.07 8.11 -2.54
C VAL A 43 -9.87 9.61 -2.71
N ARG A 44 -9.49 10.31 -1.62
CA ARG A 44 -9.27 11.75 -1.64
C ARG A 44 -8.22 12.17 -2.66
N ALA A 45 -7.08 11.48 -2.69
CA ALA A 45 -5.99 11.80 -3.62
C ALA A 45 -6.40 11.63 -5.10
N LEU A 46 -7.29 10.67 -5.41
CA LEU A 46 -7.83 10.50 -6.76
C LEU A 46 -8.87 11.58 -7.10
N GLU A 47 -9.77 11.90 -6.17
CA GLU A 47 -10.79 12.94 -6.32
C GLU A 47 -10.17 14.34 -6.50
N GLU A 48 -9.11 14.65 -5.75
CA GLU A 48 -8.34 15.91 -5.90
C GLU A 48 -7.76 16.08 -7.32
N LEU A 49 -7.51 14.97 -8.02
CA LEU A 49 -7.06 14.96 -9.42
C LEU A 49 -8.20 14.88 -10.45
N GLY A 50 -9.46 14.93 -10.01
CA GLY A 50 -10.66 14.98 -10.84
C GLY A 50 -11.33 13.64 -11.14
N ALA A 51 -10.89 12.53 -10.52
CA ALA A 51 -11.51 11.23 -10.71
C ALA A 51 -12.89 11.14 -10.04
N GLU A 52 -13.81 10.40 -10.66
CA GLU A 52 -14.99 9.86 -9.99
C GLU A 52 -14.60 8.53 -9.33
N VAL A 53 -14.63 8.46 -7.99
CA VAL A 53 -14.18 7.26 -7.28
C VAL A 53 -15.34 6.36 -6.91
N VAL A 54 -15.25 5.08 -7.31
CA VAL A 54 -16.18 4.02 -6.90
C VAL A 54 -15.54 3.22 -5.77
N ALA A 55 -16.03 3.42 -4.55
CA ALA A 55 -15.59 2.64 -3.41
C ALA A 55 -16.20 1.22 -3.47
N ALA A 56 -15.38 0.21 -3.79
CA ALA A 56 -15.77 -1.19 -3.83
C ALA A 56 -14.80 -2.06 -3.02
N PRO A 57 -14.80 -1.95 -1.67
CA PRO A 57 -13.88 -2.68 -0.82
C PRO A 57 -14.00 -4.18 -1.05
N ALA A 58 -12.92 -4.83 -1.48
CA ALA A 58 -12.89 -6.26 -1.77
C ALA A 58 -12.62 -7.13 -0.52
N ILE A 59 -12.18 -6.48 0.56
CA ILE A 59 -11.81 -7.10 1.83
C ILE A 59 -12.23 -6.22 2.99
N ARG A 60 -12.43 -6.83 4.16
CA ARG A 60 -12.45 -6.15 5.45
C ARG A 60 -11.40 -6.75 6.37
N ILE A 61 -10.92 -5.92 7.29
CA ILE A 61 -10.02 -6.34 8.36
C ILE A 61 -10.89 -6.67 9.57
N GLU A 62 -10.88 -7.93 9.98
CA GLU A 62 -11.66 -8.41 11.13
C GLU A 62 -10.69 -8.76 12.27
N PRO A 63 -10.62 -7.94 13.33
CA PRO A 63 -9.80 -8.25 14.50
C PRO A 63 -10.19 -9.61 15.07
N LEU A 64 -9.20 -10.40 15.51
CA LEU A 64 -9.50 -11.63 16.21
C LEU A 64 -10.19 -11.32 17.53
N ALA A 65 -11.15 -12.17 17.90
CA ALA A 65 -11.86 -12.05 19.18
C ALA A 65 -10.91 -12.29 20.36
N ASP A 66 -10.01 -13.26 20.22
CA ASP A 66 -8.98 -13.57 21.21
C ASP A 66 -7.63 -12.94 20.82
N LEU A 67 -7.22 -11.94 21.58
CA LEU A 67 -5.90 -11.30 21.49
C LEU A 67 -5.04 -11.61 22.73
N GLU A 68 -5.44 -12.57 23.57
CA GLU A 68 -4.70 -12.96 24.76
C GLU A 68 -3.28 -13.46 24.46
N PRO A 69 -3.02 -14.21 23.38
CA PRO A 69 -1.64 -14.56 23.01
C PRO A 69 -0.75 -13.34 22.82
N LEU A 70 -1.28 -12.26 22.23
CA LEU A 70 -0.55 -11.01 22.07
C LEU A 70 -0.39 -10.28 23.40
N ARG A 71 -1.44 -10.24 24.24
CA ARG A 71 -1.37 -9.63 25.57
C ARG A 71 -0.29 -10.31 26.43
N ALA A 72 -0.30 -11.64 26.48
CA ALA A 72 0.69 -12.42 27.21
C ALA A 72 2.11 -12.19 26.69
N ALA A 73 2.27 -12.05 25.37
CA ALA A 73 3.55 -11.70 24.76
C ALA A 73 4.05 -10.31 25.19
N LEU A 74 3.15 -9.32 25.26
CA LEU A 74 3.49 -7.93 25.60
C LEU A 74 3.54 -7.64 27.11
N THR A 75 3.14 -8.60 27.97
CA THR A 75 3.11 -8.41 29.43
C THR A 75 4.52 -8.31 30.04
N ASP A 76 5.52 -8.94 29.41
CA ASP A 76 6.93 -8.84 29.82
C ASP A 76 7.67 -7.85 28.88
N PRO A 77 7.89 -6.59 29.32
CA PRO A 77 8.52 -5.55 28.50
C PRO A 77 10.00 -5.81 28.17
N GLY A 78 10.61 -6.87 28.70
CA GLY A 78 11.97 -7.31 28.35
C GLY A 78 12.03 -8.54 27.44
N ARG A 79 10.87 -9.14 27.12
CA ARG A 79 10.81 -10.42 26.40
C ARG A 79 11.33 -10.35 24.97
N TYR A 80 11.10 -9.23 24.29
CA TYR A 80 11.44 -9.06 22.88
C TYR A 80 12.48 -7.96 22.70
N ASP A 81 13.40 -8.19 21.77
CA ASP A 81 14.33 -7.17 21.29
C ASP A 81 13.71 -6.35 20.15
N TRP A 82 12.78 -6.94 19.40
CA TRP A 82 12.11 -6.30 18.27
C TRP A 82 10.62 -6.58 18.23
N ILE A 83 9.84 -5.58 17.82
CA ILE A 83 8.45 -5.73 17.40
C ILE A 83 8.33 -5.20 15.97
N VAL A 84 7.92 -6.07 15.05
CA VAL A 84 7.90 -5.76 13.62
C VAL A 84 6.47 -5.70 13.12
N PHE A 85 6.05 -4.51 12.70
CA PHE A 85 4.76 -4.28 12.07
C PHE A 85 4.90 -4.33 10.55
N THR A 86 4.21 -5.28 9.93
CA THR A 86 4.26 -5.49 8.48
C THR A 86 3.13 -4.75 7.74
N SER A 87 2.14 -4.23 8.46
CA SER A 87 0.99 -3.53 7.87
C SER A 87 0.39 -2.49 8.82
N GLN A 88 -0.16 -1.41 8.27
CA GLN A 88 -0.98 -0.48 9.05
C GLN A 88 -2.18 -1.15 9.72
N SER A 89 -2.71 -2.24 9.16
CA SER A 89 -3.79 -3.03 9.77
C SER A 89 -3.35 -3.66 11.10
N SER A 90 -2.14 -4.21 11.16
CA SER A 90 -1.60 -4.76 12.41
C SER A 90 -1.43 -3.68 13.47
N VAL A 91 -0.91 -2.50 13.09
CA VAL A 91 -0.79 -1.35 14.01
C VAL A 91 -2.16 -0.95 14.55
N GLN A 92 -3.14 -0.75 13.66
CA GLN A 92 -4.48 -0.32 14.04
C GLN A 92 -5.12 -1.32 15.00
N VAL A 93 -5.10 -2.62 14.68
CA VAL A 93 -5.72 -3.65 15.52
C VAL A 93 -5.06 -3.72 16.90
N VAL A 94 -3.73 -3.68 16.95
CA VAL A 94 -2.99 -3.75 18.22
C VAL A 94 -3.28 -2.49 19.05
N CYS A 95 -3.15 -1.29 18.48
CA CYS A 95 -3.38 -0.03 19.19
C CYS A 95 -4.83 0.17 19.63
N GLU A 96 -5.82 -0.16 18.79
CA GLU A 96 -7.25 0.06 19.09
C GLU A 96 -7.80 -0.99 20.08
N ARG A 97 -7.37 -2.25 20.01
CA ARG A 97 -7.96 -3.34 20.81
C ARG A 97 -7.25 -3.57 22.15
N LEU A 98 -5.94 -3.35 22.21
CA LEU A 98 -5.21 -3.48 23.46
C LEU A 98 -5.14 -2.14 24.20
N GLY A 99 -5.21 -1.02 23.48
CA GLY A 99 -5.08 0.32 24.04
C GLY A 99 -3.62 0.75 24.20
N ALA A 100 -3.39 2.06 24.31
CA ALA A 100 -2.05 2.67 24.34
C ALA A 100 -1.14 2.16 25.49
N ALA A 101 -1.72 1.56 26.53
CA ALA A 101 -0.97 0.99 27.66
C ALA A 101 -0.13 -0.25 27.29
N TYR A 102 -0.47 -0.97 26.21
CA TYR A 102 0.24 -2.18 25.77
C TYR A 102 1.23 -1.93 24.62
N LEU A 103 1.16 -0.74 24.04
CA LEU A 103 2.17 -0.20 23.16
C LEU A 103 2.57 1.20 23.66
N PRO A 104 3.20 1.32 24.85
CA PRO A 104 3.69 2.62 25.30
C PRO A 104 4.64 3.22 24.25
N PRO A 105 4.70 4.57 24.13
CA PRO A 105 5.65 5.25 23.25
C PRO A 105 7.11 4.79 23.41
N HIS A 106 7.42 4.21 24.58
CA HIS A 106 8.69 3.56 24.90
C HIS A 106 8.43 2.10 25.25
N MET A 107 8.70 1.17 24.33
CA MET A 107 8.51 -0.29 24.49
C MET A 107 9.61 -0.95 25.35
N GLY A 108 10.09 -0.26 26.38
CA GLY A 108 11.21 -0.71 27.20
C GLY A 108 12.49 -0.87 26.37
N ARG A 109 12.97 -2.12 26.24
CA ARG A 109 14.17 -2.47 25.44
C ARG A 109 13.87 -2.81 23.98
N ALA A 110 12.62 -3.04 23.61
CA ALA A 110 12.27 -3.50 22.27
C ALA A 110 12.34 -2.35 21.27
N ALA A 111 13.07 -2.55 20.17
CA ALA A 111 13.03 -1.67 19.02
C ALA A 111 11.80 -1.97 18.15
N VAL A 112 11.21 -0.95 17.54
CA VAL A 112 10.03 -1.07 16.68
C VAL A 112 10.44 -0.90 15.22
N ALA A 113 10.12 -1.90 14.38
CA ALA A 113 10.29 -1.81 12.94
C ALA A 113 8.94 -1.66 12.24
N ALA A 114 8.85 -0.71 11.32
CA ALA A 114 7.70 -0.53 10.45
C ALA A 114 8.13 -0.78 9.00
N ILE A 115 7.61 -1.85 8.39
CA ILE A 115 8.11 -2.30 7.08
C ILE A 115 7.85 -1.31 5.95
N GLY A 116 6.91 -0.38 6.09
CA GLY A 116 6.65 0.61 5.05
C GLY A 116 6.10 1.92 5.58
N PRO A 117 6.11 2.98 4.77
CA PRO A 117 5.77 4.34 5.18
C PRO A 117 4.34 4.45 5.73
N ALA A 118 3.36 3.74 5.15
CA ALA A 118 1.99 3.74 5.69
C ALA A 118 1.92 3.12 7.10
N THR A 119 2.70 2.08 7.35
CA THR A 119 2.81 1.45 8.67
C THR A 119 3.51 2.37 9.67
N ALA A 120 4.57 3.07 9.23
CA ALA A 120 5.26 4.06 10.04
C ALA A 120 4.34 5.23 10.42
N THR A 121 3.60 5.78 9.46
CA THR A 121 2.60 6.82 9.69
C THR A 121 1.53 6.36 10.68
N ALA A 122 1.04 5.12 10.55
CA ALA A 122 0.07 4.56 11.49
C ALA A 122 0.62 4.49 12.92
N LEU A 123 1.88 4.08 13.11
CA LEU A 123 2.54 4.07 14.42
C LEU A 123 2.67 5.49 15.00
N LEU A 124 3.07 6.45 14.17
CA LEU A 124 3.20 7.85 14.57
C LEU A 124 1.86 8.46 15.04
N HIS A 125 0.74 8.12 14.38
CA HIS A 125 -0.60 8.53 14.82
C HIS A 125 -0.96 8.02 16.23
N HIS A 126 -0.34 6.93 16.67
CA HIS A 126 -0.48 6.38 18.01
C HIS A 126 0.67 6.79 18.95
N GLY A 127 1.51 7.75 18.56
CA GLY A 127 2.60 8.26 19.38
C GLY A 127 3.85 7.37 19.43
N ILE A 128 3.96 6.38 18.55
CA ILE A 128 5.08 5.44 18.49
C ILE A 128 5.97 5.84 17.32
N THR A 129 7.23 6.16 17.60
CA THR A 129 8.24 6.43 16.56
C THR A 129 8.97 5.13 16.23
N PRO A 130 8.91 4.60 14.99
CA PRO A 130 9.66 3.41 14.63
C PRO A 130 11.17 3.68 14.66
N ASP A 131 11.93 2.76 15.24
CA ASP A 131 13.41 2.77 15.23
C ASP A 131 13.97 2.43 13.84
N LEU A 132 13.20 1.67 13.06
CA LEU A 132 13.57 1.23 11.73
C LEU A 132 12.39 1.32 10.75
N VAL A 133 12.64 1.99 9.62
CA VAL A 133 11.82 1.91 8.41
C VAL A 133 12.79 1.57 7.26
N PRO A 134 12.71 0.39 6.64
CA PRO A 134 13.62 0.01 5.57
C PRO A 134 13.31 0.80 4.30
N ALA A 135 14.33 0.99 3.44
CA ALA A 135 14.16 1.68 2.16
C ALA A 135 13.30 0.88 1.17
N GLU A 136 13.42 -0.44 1.22
CA GLU A 136 12.65 -1.38 0.41
C GLU A 136 11.77 -2.24 1.31
N PHE A 137 10.56 -2.53 0.84
CA PHE A 137 9.50 -3.14 1.66
C PHE A 137 9.32 -4.65 1.37
N VAL A 138 10.38 -5.31 0.90
CA VAL A 138 10.45 -6.76 0.67
C VAL A 138 11.13 -7.47 1.84
N ALA A 139 10.82 -8.74 2.06
CA ALA A 139 11.23 -9.46 3.26
C ALA A 139 12.77 -9.48 3.44
N GLU A 140 13.49 -9.70 2.35
CA GLU A 140 14.96 -9.76 2.31
C GLU A 140 15.58 -8.43 2.72
N ALA A 141 15.08 -7.31 2.18
CA ALA A 141 15.55 -5.97 2.50
C ALA A 141 15.25 -5.58 3.95
N VAL A 142 14.09 -6.00 4.48
CA VAL A 142 13.74 -5.79 5.89
C VAL A 142 14.72 -6.51 6.81
N VAL A 143 15.02 -7.79 6.52
CA VAL A 143 15.97 -8.58 7.32
C VAL A 143 17.37 -7.96 7.26
N ALA A 144 17.84 -7.55 6.08
CA ALA A 144 19.13 -6.88 5.93
C ALA A 144 19.19 -5.55 6.71
N ALA A 145 18.12 -4.75 6.66
CA ALA A 145 18.04 -3.49 7.38
C ALA A 145 18.03 -3.69 8.91
N MET A 146 17.38 -4.74 9.40
CA MET A 146 17.43 -5.12 10.82
C MET A 146 18.81 -5.61 11.23
N ALA A 147 19.46 -6.46 10.42
CA ALA A 147 20.82 -6.95 10.68
C ALA A 147 21.87 -5.82 10.67
N ALA A 148 21.66 -4.77 9.87
CA ALA A 148 22.51 -3.57 9.87
C ALA A 148 22.41 -2.75 11.18
N ARG A 149 21.35 -2.93 11.99
CA ARG A 149 21.21 -2.32 13.31
C ARG A 149 21.88 -3.13 14.43
N GLY A 150 22.25 -4.38 14.17
CA GLY A 150 22.94 -5.25 15.13
C GLY A 150 22.73 -6.74 14.86
N GLU A 151 23.44 -7.58 15.61
CA GLU A 151 23.34 -9.05 15.48
C GLU A 151 21.91 -9.52 15.80
N LEU A 152 21.30 -10.26 14.86
CA LEU A 152 19.97 -10.88 15.02
C LEU A 152 20.03 -12.22 15.76
N ARG A 153 21.21 -12.84 15.83
CA ARG A 153 21.40 -14.12 16.49
C ARG A 153 21.06 -14.04 17.97
N GLY A 154 20.18 -14.93 18.42
CA GLY A 154 19.70 -14.96 19.81
C GLY A 154 18.68 -13.86 20.16
N LYS A 155 18.32 -12.98 19.20
CA LYS A 155 17.29 -11.96 19.40
C LYS A 155 15.90 -12.55 19.32
N ARG A 156 14.98 -11.99 20.10
CA ARG A 156 13.56 -12.36 20.07
C ARG A 156 12.76 -11.29 19.34
N VAL A 157 12.03 -11.72 18.32
CA VAL A 157 11.24 -10.84 17.46
C VAL A 157 9.76 -11.21 17.57
N LEU A 158 8.92 -10.24 17.88
CA LEU A 158 7.47 -10.36 17.83
C LEU A 158 6.95 -9.79 16.51
N VAL A 159 6.10 -10.54 15.82
CA VAL A 159 5.46 -10.11 14.57
C VAL A 159 3.94 -10.23 14.71
N PRO A 160 3.23 -9.15 15.10
CA PRO A 160 1.78 -9.09 15.04
C PRO A 160 1.33 -9.02 13.57
N SER A 161 0.56 -9.99 13.08
CA SER A 161 0.23 -10.08 11.65
C SER A 161 -1.20 -10.51 11.35
N ALA A 162 -1.57 -10.51 10.06
CA ALA A 162 -2.73 -11.27 9.60
C ALA A 162 -2.52 -12.77 9.90
N ARG A 163 -3.60 -13.52 10.13
CA ARG A 163 -3.54 -14.99 10.25
C ARG A 163 -2.97 -15.66 9.01
N ALA A 164 -3.33 -15.19 7.83
CA ALA A 164 -2.84 -15.67 6.54
C ALA A 164 -1.62 -14.90 6.03
N ALA A 165 -0.80 -14.34 6.93
CA ALA A 165 0.43 -13.65 6.54
C ALA A 165 1.45 -14.62 5.92
N ARG A 166 2.34 -14.08 5.09
CA ARG A 166 3.39 -14.87 4.42
C ARG A 166 4.54 -15.13 5.38
N ASP A 167 5.18 -16.29 5.20
CA ASP A 167 6.30 -16.71 6.05
C ASP A 167 7.67 -16.12 5.66
N ALA A 168 7.78 -15.41 4.54
CA ALA A 168 9.07 -14.94 4.02
C ALA A 168 9.88 -14.13 5.05
N LEU A 169 9.26 -13.19 5.76
CA LEU A 169 9.93 -12.40 6.79
C LEU A 169 10.28 -13.25 8.03
N PRO A 170 9.35 -14.00 8.67
CA PRO A 170 9.70 -14.90 9.77
C PRO A 170 10.80 -15.90 9.43
N VAL A 171 10.77 -16.49 8.24
CA VAL A 171 11.80 -17.43 7.75
C VAL A 171 13.14 -16.72 7.59
N GLY A 172 13.16 -15.53 6.97
CA GLY A 172 14.38 -14.75 6.80
C GLY A 172 15.00 -14.31 8.13
N LEU A 173 14.20 -13.93 9.12
CA LEU A 173 14.71 -13.59 10.46
C LEU A 173 15.26 -14.83 11.19
N ARG A 174 14.57 -15.97 11.10
CA ARG A 174 15.02 -17.24 11.70
C ARG A 174 16.31 -17.75 11.07
N SER A 175 16.50 -17.58 9.76
CA SER A 175 17.75 -17.96 9.10
C SER A 175 18.95 -17.12 9.55
N HIS A 176 18.71 -15.93 10.11
CA HIS A 176 19.73 -15.08 10.75
C HIS A 176 19.88 -15.35 12.27
N GLY A 177 19.29 -16.43 12.77
CA GLY A 177 19.44 -16.89 14.15
C GLY A 177 18.53 -16.21 15.18
N ALA A 178 17.52 -15.44 14.74
CA ALA A 178 16.50 -14.89 15.63
C ALA A 178 15.42 -15.91 15.97
N THR A 179 14.85 -15.81 17.17
CA THR A 179 13.62 -16.50 17.56
C THR A 179 12.44 -15.60 17.21
N VAL A 180 11.50 -16.09 16.39
CA VAL A 180 10.40 -15.27 15.88
C VAL A 180 9.05 -15.83 16.33
N ASP A 181 8.34 -15.04 17.14
CA ASP A 181 6.97 -15.29 17.58
C ASP A 181 6.02 -14.52 16.63
N VAL A 182 5.32 -15.24 15.76
CA VAL A 182 4.30 -14.67 14.86
C VAL A 182 2.94 -14.82 15.52
N ILE A 183 2.30 -13.71 15.87
CA ILE A 183 1.01 -13.72 16.55
C ILE A 183 -0.05 -13.14 15.62
N PRO A 184 -1.04 -13.95 15.20
CA PRO A 184 -2.12 -13.43 14.39
C PRO A 184 -2.98 -12.50 15.24
N VAL A 185 -3.37 -11.36 14.67
CA VAL A 185 -4.20 -10.33 15.35
C VAL A 185 -5.48 -10.00 14.59
N TYR A 186 -5.54 -10.32 13.31
CA TYR A 186 -6.74 -10.13 12.49
C TYR A 186 -6.83 -11.15 11.36
N ASP A 187 -8.04 -11.34 10.87
CA ASP A 187 -8.34 -12.02 9.61
C ASP A 187 -8.59 -10.99 8.51
N THR A 188 -8.09 -11.29 7.31
CA THR A 188 -8.49 -10.58 6.09
C THR A 188 -9.61 -11.37 5.46
N VAL A 189 -10.84 -10.93 5.66
CA VAL A 189 -12.01 -11.61 5.13
C VAL A 189 -12.57 -10.85 3.92
N ARG A 190 -13.32 -11.55 3.09
CA ARG A 190 -13.98 -10.95 1.93
C ARG A 190 -15.06 -9.98 2.37
N GLU A 191 -15.21 -8.90 1.62
CA GLU A 191 -16.40 -8.09 1.77
C GLU A 191 -17.60 -8.82 1.13
N THR A 192 -18.74 -8.80 1.82
CA THR A 192 -19.96 -9.44 1.33
C THR A 192 -20.80 -8.42 0.58
N GLY A 193 -20.74 -8.47 -0.75
CA GLY A 193 -21.58 -7.69 -1.65
C GLY A 193 -21.71 -8.44 -2.97
N ASP A 194 -22.83 -8.28 -3.69
CA ASP A 194 -23.10 -9.10 -4.87
C ASP A 194 -22.26 -8.71 -6.10
N GLY A 195 -21.60 -7.54 -6.09
CA GLY A 195 -20.68 -7.07 -7.13
C GLY A 195 -21.29 -6.92 -8.53
N ARG A 196 -22.57 -7.24 -8.73
CA ARG A 196 -23.23 -7.37 -10.03
C ARG A 196 -23.30 -6.04 -10.78
N GLY A 197 -23.62 -4.98 -10.05
CA GLY A 197 -23.62 -3.62 -10.60
C GLY A 197 -22.24 -3.22 -11.12
N LEU A 198 -21.19 -3.48 -10.33
CA LEU A 198 -19.82 -3.19 -10.72
C LEU A 198 -19.35 -4.05 -11.90
N ALA A 199 -19.69 -5.34 -11.92
CA ALA A 199 -19.42 -6.23 -13.05
C ALA A 199 -20.08 -5.70 -14.33
N THR A 200 -21.34 -5.27 -14.25
CA THR A 200 -22.08 -4.65 -15.37
C THR A 200 -21.39 -3.38 -15.86
N ASP A 201 -20.95 -2.51 -14.94
CA ASP A 201 -20.23 -1.28 -15.26
C ASP A 201 -18.90 -1.57 -15.97
N ILE A 202 -18.13 -2.55 -15.49
CA ILE A 202 -16.88 -2.98 -16.12
C ILE A 202 -17.14 -3.50 -17.53
N LEU A 203 -18.11 -4.40 -17.68
CA LEU A 203 -18.43 -5.00 -18.96
C LEU A 203 -18.93 -3.96 -19.97
N ALA A 204 -19.61 -2.91 -19.50
CA ALA A 204 -20.05 -1.78 -20.31
C ALA A 204 -18.98 -0.69 -20.54
N ARG A 205 -17.72 -0.91 -20.12
CA ARG A 205 -16.61 0.08 -20.21
C ARG A 205 -16.93 1.41 -19.49
N ARG A 206 -17.69 1.35 -18.40
CA ARG A 206 -17.99 2.50 -17.51
C ARG A 206 -17.02 2.63 -16.33
N ILE A 207 -15.95 1.84 -16.32
CA ILE A 207 -14.86 1.88 -15.34
C ILE A 207 -13.56 2.02 -16.10
N ASP A 208 -12.81 3.09 -15.82
CA ASP A 208 -11.52 3.34 -16.47
C ASP A 208 -10.38 2.55 -15.81
N ALA A 209 -10.38 2.47 -14.48
CA ALA A 209 -9.33 1.77 -13.74
C ALA A 209 -9.83 1.10 -12.46
N VAL A 210 -9.10 0.09 -12.02
CA VAL A 210 -9.29 -0.56 -10.72
C VAL A 210 -7.95 -0.59 -9.99
N THR A 211 -7.93 -0.08 -8.76
CA THR A 211 -6.72 -0.05 -7.94
C THR A 211 -6.64 -1.27 -7.03
N PHE A 212 -5.46 -1.89 -6.96
CA PHE A 212 -5.16 -3.04 -6.11
C PHE A 212 -3.94 -2.76 -5.26
N THR A 213 -4.09 -3.02 -3.97
CA THR A 213 -3.08 -2.60 -2.98
C THR A 213 -2.55 -3.74 -2.13
N SER A 214 -2.99 -4.94 -2.45
CA SER A 214 -2.51 -6.21 -1.91
C SER A 214 -3.04 -7.35 -2.77
N SER A 215 -2.39 -8.51 -2.70
CA SER A 215 -2.91 -9.75 -3.30
C SER A 215 -4.34 -10.08 -2.85
N SER A 216 -4.70 -9.78 -1.60
CA SER A 216 -6.04 -10.04 -1.06
C SER A 216 -7.11 -9.17 -1.73
N THR A 217 -6.80 -7.91 -2.07
CA THR A 217 -7.72 -7.04 -2.83
C THR A 217 -7.98 -7.55 -4.25
N VAL A 218 -6.95 -8.08 -4.93
CA VAL A 218 -7.12 -8.69 -6.27
C VAL A 218 -8.04 -9.89 -6.20
N ARG A 219 -7.75 -10.85 -5.31
CA ARG A 219 -8.55 -12.08 -5.17
C ARG A 219 -10.00 -11.76 -4.79
N GLY A 220 -10.20 -10.81 -3.88
CA GLY A 220 -11.54 -10.42 -3.43
C GLY A 220 -12.34 -9.72 -4.53
N PHE A 221 -11.68 -8.91 -5.36
CA PHE A 221 -12.33 -8.28 -6.51
C PHE A 221 -12.76 -9.31 -7.55
N VAL A 222 -11.90 -10.28 -7.90
CA VAL A 222 -12.25 -11.36 -8.85
C VAL A 222 -13.45 -12.17 -8.35
N GLU A 223 -13.48 -12.49 -7.06
CA GLU A 223 -14.63 -13.16 -6.45
C GLU A 223 -15.89 -12.28 -6.46
N MET A 224 -15.76 -10.98 -6.19
CA MET A 224 -16.86 -10.03 -6.13
C MET A 224 -17.53 -9.81 -7.50
N VAL A 225 -16.76 -9.51 -8.55
CA VAL A 225 -17.32 -9.16 -9.87
C VAL A 225 -17.43 -10.36 -10.82
N GLY A 226 -16.88 -11.52 -10.41
CA GLY A 226 -16.75 -12.71 -11.25
C GLY A 226 -15.59 -12.62 -12.25
N ARG A 227 -15.07 -13.79 -12.64
CA ARG A 227 -13.89 -13.89 -13.51
C ARG A 227 -14.10 -13.21 -14.86
N GLU A 228 -15.29 -13.32 -15.46
CA GLU A 228 -15.59 -12.70 -16.77
C GLU A 228 -15.36 -11.19 -16.77
N ALA A 229 -15.92 -10.47 -15.80
CA ALA A 229 -15.73 -9.03 -15.69
C ALA A 229 -14.29 -8.68 -15.31
N ALA A 230 -13.71 -9.40 -14.34
CA ALA A 230 -12.37 -9.12 -13.83
C ALA A 230 -11.27 -9.27 -14.88
N THR A 231 -11.37 -10.26 -15.78
CA THR A 231 -10.37 -10.52 -16.84
C THR A 231 -10.77 -9.98 -18.20
N SER A 232 -11.79 -9.12 -18.27
CA SER A 232 -12.34 -8.61 -19.54
C SER A 232 -11.40 -7.70 -20.34
N GLY A 233 -10.34 -7.18 -19.71
CA GLY A 233 -9.44 -6.18 -20.31
C GLY A 233 -10.09 -4.83 -20.58
N ARG A 234 -11.25 -4.55 -19.94
CA ARG A 234 -12.05 -3.31 -20.17
C ARG A 234 -11.71 -2.15 -19.23
N PHE A 235 -10.77 -2.34 -18.31
CA PHE A 235 -10.27 -1.33 -17.39
C PHE A 235 -8.75 -1.48 -17.23
N ALA A 236 -8.08 -0.41 -16.80
CA ALA A 236 -6.67 -0.44 -16.43
C ALA A 236 -6.50 -0.99 -15.00
N ALA A 237 -5.87 -2.15 -14.84
CA ALA A 237 -5.51 -2.67 -13.53
C ALA A 237 -4.26 -1.93 -13.02
N ALA A 238 -4.40 -1.22 -11.90
CA ALA A 238 -3.34 -0.44 -11.27
C ALA A 238 -2.94 -1.05 -9.93
N VAL A 239 -1.69 -1.51 -9.82
CA VAL A 239 -1.19 -2.28 -8.67
C VAL A 239 -0.13 -1.51 -7.90
N ILE A 240 -0.11 -1.71 -6.58
CA ILE A 240 0.84 -1.02 -5.68
C ILE A 240 2.28 -1.51 -5.81
N GLY A 241 2.52 -2.70 -6.37
CA GLY A 241 3.85 -3.28 -6.48
C GLY A 241 3.86 -4.76 -6.93
N PRO A 242 5.06 -5.38 -6.99
CA PRO A 242 5.30 -6.58 -7.80
C PRO A 242 4.59 -7.81 -7.27
N VAL A 243 4.46 -7.92 -5.95
CA VAL A 243 3.71 -8.99 -5.30
C VAL A 243 2.22 -8.97 -5.69
N THR A 244 1.64 -7.78 -5.81
CA THR A 244 0.24 -7.61 -6.22
C THR A 244 0.11 -7.84 -7.72
N ALA A 245 1.10 -7.38 -8.52
CA ALA A 245 1.18 -7.65 -9.95
C ALA A 245 1.20 -9.15 -10.26
N ALA A 246 2.03 -9.92 -9.56
CA ALA A 246 2.11 -11.36 -9.71
C ALA A 246 0.75 -12.05 -9.43
N THR A 247 0.07 -11.67 -8.34
CA THR A 247 -1.28 -12.19 -8.04
C THR A 247 -2.31 -11.79 -9.10
N ALA A 248 -2.22 -10.58 -9.66
CA ALA A 248 -3.09 -10.16 -10.76
C ALA A 248 -2.88 -11.05 -12.00
N GLY A 249 -1.62 -11.28 -12.39
CA GLY A 249 -1.27 -12.17 -13.49
C GLY A 249 -1.74 -13.61 -13.29
N GLU A 250 -1.51 -14.20 -12.10
CA GLU A 250 -2.00 -15.54 -11.73
C GLU A 250 -3.51 -15.70 -11.93
N LEU A 251 -4.27 -14.63 -11.71
CA LEU A 251 -5.73 -14.63 -11.81
C LEU A 251 -6.26 -14.25 -13.20
N GLY A 252 -5.38 -13.89 -14.13
CA GLY A 252 -5.69 -13.54 -15.52
C GLY A 252 -5.93 -12.05 -15.76
N LEU A 253 -5.53 -11.17 -14.84
CA LEU A 253 -5.58 -9.73 -15.04
C LEU A 253 -4.29 -9.24 -15.69
N THR A 254 -4.41 -8.38 -16.70
CA THR A 254 -3.28 -7.66 -17.28
C THR A 254 -3.04 -6.36 -16.51
N VAL A 255 -1.88 -6.25 -15.87
CA VAL A 255 -1.47 -5.04 -15.14
C VAL A 255 -1.10 -3.95 -16.14
N ALA A 256 -1.78 -2.80 -16.05
CA ALA A 256 -1.52 -1.64 -16.90
C ALA A 256 -0.65 -0.59 -16.21
N VAL A 257 -0.76 -0.49 -14.88
CA VAL A 257 -0.05 0.51 -14.08
C VAL A 257 0.54 -0.17 -12.84
N GLU A 258 1.83 0.04 -12.59
CA GLU A 258 2.49 -0.35 -11.36
C GLU A 258 3.10 0.88 -10.68
N ALA A 259 2.92 1.00 -9.36
CA ALA A 259 3.46 2.10 -8.59
C ALA A 259 4.97 1.95 -8.38
N ASP A 260 5.72 3.05 -8.52
CA ASP A 260 7.13 3.14 -8.15
C ASP A 260 7.40 4.49 -7.45
N PRO A 261 7.82 4.51 -6.17
CA PRO A 261 7.98 3.35 -5.27
C PRO A 261 6.63 2.76 -4.83
N TYR A 262 6.61 1.61 -4.15
CA TYR A 262 5.38 0.85 -3.80
C TYR A 262 4.48 1.51 -2.74
N THR A 263 3.92 2.67 -3.06
CA THR A 263 3.20 3.56 -2.13
C THR A 263 1.94 4.13 -2.76
N VAL A 264 0.96 4.51 -1.92
CA VAL A 264 -0.31 5.09 -2.39
C VAL A 264 -0.08 6.38 -3.20
N PRO A 265 0.75 7.34 -2.75
CA PRO A 265 1.04 8.52 -3.56
C PRO A 265 1.66 8.18 -4.92
N ALA A 266 2.54 7.18 -4.99
CA ALA A 266 3.13 6.76 -6.26
C ALA A 266 2.11 6.08 -7.18
N LEU A 267 1.20 5.26 -6.65
CA LEU A 267 0.11 4.66 -7.41
C LEU A 267 -0.78 5.74 -8.05
N VAL A 268 -1.15 6.77 -7.27
CA VAL A 268 -1.93 7.91 -7.76
C VAL A 268 -1.17 8.67 -8.86
N ARG A 269 0.12 8.96 -8.67
CA ARG A 269 0.96 9.60 -9.70
C ARG A 269 1.11 8.73 -10.95
N ALA A 270 1.17 7.41 -10.81
CA ALA A 270 1.29 6.49 -11.93
C ALA A 270 -0.01 6.47 -12.76
N LEU A 271 -1.17 6.42 -12.10
CA LEU A 271 -2.48 6.57 -12.74
C LEU A 271 -2.63 7.92 -13.46
N ALA A 272 -2.22 9.01 -12.82
CA ALA A 272 -2.27 10.35 -13.41
C ALA A 272 -1.42 10.45 -14.68
N ARG A 273 -0.24 9.83 -14.70
CA ARG A 273 0.62 9.77 -15.90
C ARG A 273 -0.03 8.91 -16.99
N TYR A 274 -0.48 7.71 -16.64
CA TYR A 274 -1.14 6.78 -17.56
C TYR A 274 -2.29 7.44 -18.33
N PHE A 275 -3.21 8.13 -17.62
CA PHE A 275 -4.34 8.80 -18.27
C PHE A 275 -4.01 10.17 -18.87
N GLY A 276 -2.98 10.86 -18.37
CA GLY A 276 -2.51 12.14 -18.92
C GLY A 276 -1.78 11.99 -20.26
N GLU A 277 -1.06 10.88 -20.47
CA GLU A 277 -0.41 10.55 -21.73
C GLU A 277 -1.42 10.20 -22.82
N GLU A 278 -2.52 9.52 -22.48
CA GLU A 278 -3.63 9.24 -23.41
C GLU A 278 -4.32 10.51 -23.94
N GLN A 279 -4.45 11.56 -23.12
CA GLN A 279 -5.11 12.81 -23.52
C GLN A 279 -4.25 13.67 -24.47
N GLY A 280 -2.92 13.53 -24.42
CA GLY A 280 -1.99 14.28 -25.28
C GLY A 280 -1.79 13.71 -26.69
N GLY A 281 -2.48 12.62 -27.04
CA GLY A 281 -2.35 11.91 -28.32
C GLY A 281 -3.53 12.06 -29.29
N LYS A 282 -4.59 12.79 -28.93
CA LYS A 282 -5.66 13.14 -29.89
C LYS A 282 -5.29 14.44 -30.61
N PRO A 283 -4.98 14.42 -31.92
CA PRO A 283 -4.96 15.66 -32.69
C PRO A 283 -6.39 16.21 -32.70
N GLU A 284 -6.54 17.50 -32.39
CA GLU A 284 -7.78 18.23 -32.66
C GLU A 284 -8.07 18.12 -34.16
N THR A 285 -9.17 17.45 -34.50
CA THR A 285 -9.76 17.44 -35.84
C THR A 285 -10.80 18.53 -35.94
#